data_AF-A0A4S4HAA5-F1
#
_entry.id   AF-A0A4S4HAA5-F1
#
_cell.length_a   1.000
_cell.length_b   1.000
_cell.length_c   1.000
_cell.angle_alpha   90.00
_cell.angle_beta   90.00
_cell.angle_gamma   90.00
#
_symmetry.space_group_name_H-M   'P 1'
#
loop_
_entity.id
_entity.type
_entity.pdbx_description
1 polymer ?
#
loop_
_entity_poly.entity_id
_entity_poly.type
_entity_poly.pdbx_seq_one_letter_code
_entity_poly.pdbx_strand_id
1 'polypeptide(L)'
;MENRIKEHIKAAGVMQKELAEKLDMTTVGLNKIANTPMLKIETFQKVADALGIPVWKLLLSDEELEQIRSEATANRPTDEFRCPKCGALLKVIPTDEEKL
;
A
#
# COMPACT_ATOMS: atom_id res chain seq x y z
N MET A 1 13.42 -2.20 -8.36
CA MET A 1 12.06 -2.23 -7.79
C MET A 1 11.22 -3.03 -8.78
N GLU A 2 10.91 -4.27 -8.43
CA GLU A 2 10.03 -5.12 -9.23
C GLU A 2 8.60 -4.96 -8.72
N ASN A 3 7.62 -5.00 -9.61
CA ASN A 3 6.23 -4.79 -9.23
C ASN A 3 5.63 -6.11 -8.76
N ARG A 4 4.90 -6.09 -7.64
CA ARG A 4 4.32 -7.30 -7.02
C ARG A 4 2.95 -7.68 -7.58
N ILE A 5 2.59 -7.11 -8.74
CA ILE A 5 1.29 -7.30 -9.38
C ILE A 5 0.97 -8.79 -9.58
N LYS A 6 1.92 -9.61 -10.06
CA LYS A 6 1.68 -11.04 -10.30
C LYS A 6 1.38 -11.82 -9.02
N GLU A 7 2.02 -11.46 -7.91
CA GLU A 7 1.82 -12.10 -6.60
C GLU A 7 0.41 -11.79 -6.10
N HIS A 8 -0.01 -10.54 -6.19
CA HIS A 8 -1.35 -10.12 -5.78
C HIS A 8 -2.46 -10.70 -6.65
N ILE A 9 -2.23 -10.86 -7.96
CA ILE A 9 -3.19 -11.54 -8.85
C ILE A 9 -3.38 -13.00 -8.43
N LYS A 10 -2.28 -13.72 -8.14
CA LYS A 10 -2.34 -15.10 -7.65
C LYS A 10 -3.02 -15.20 -6.28
N ALA A 11 -2.70 -14.29 -5.36
CA ALA A 11 -3.28 -14.26 -4.02
C ALA A 11 -4.78 -13.94 -4.02
N ALA A 12 -5.23 -13.08 -4.95
CA ALA A 12 -6.64 -12.75 -5.10
C ALA A 12 -7.47 -13.89 -5.72
N GLY A 13 -6.83 -14.95 -6.22
CA GLY A 13 -7.52 -16.08 -6.89
C GLY A 13 -8.16 -15.71 -8.23
N VAL A 14 -7.86 -14.53 -8.77
CA VAL A 14 -8.41 -14.03 -10.04
C VAL A 14 -7.51 -14.48 -11.19
N MET A 15 -8.10 -15.01 -12.26
CA MET A 15 -7.30 -15.34 -13.44
C MET A 15 -6.80 -14.05 -14.11
N GLN A 16 -5.55 -14.05 -14.62
CA GLN A 16 -5.02 -12.92 -15.39
C GLN A 16 -5.93 -12.49 -16.55
N LYS A 17 -6.70 -13.42 -17.11
CA LYS A 17 -7.74 -13.14 -18.11
C LYS A 17 -8.87 -12.30 -17.57
N GLU A 18 -9.45 -12.69 -16.43
CA GLU A 18 -10.56 -11.98 -15.80
C GLU A 18 -10.15 -10.57 -15.34
N LEU A 19 -8.91 -10.42 -14.84
CA LEU A 19 -8.40 -9.10 -14.49
C LEU A 19 -8.17 -8.24 -15.74
N ALA A 20 -7.67 -8.82 -16.82
CA ALA A 20 -7.48 -8.12 -18.09
C ALA A 20 -8.83 -7.67 -18.67
N GLU A 21 -9.87 -8.51 -18.59
CA GLU A 21 -11.23 -8.17 -18.99
C GLU A 21 -11.82 -7.04 -18.12
N LYS A 22 -11.65 -7.10 -16.79
CA LYS A 22 -12.08 -6.01 -15.88
C LYS A 22 -11.38 -4.68 -16.15
N LEU A 23 -10.14 -4.73 -16.65
CA LEU A 23 -9.34 -3.55 -16.96
C LEU A 23 -9.54 -3.03 -18.38
N ASP A 24 -10.38 -3.70 -19.20
CA ASP A 24 -10.53 -3.43 -20.64
C ASP A 24 -9.16 -3.46 -21.36
N MET A 25 -8.34 -4.46 -21.00
CA MET A 25 -6.99 -4.65 -21.52
C MET A 25 -6.80 -6.05 -22.10
N THR A 26 -5.83 -6.19 -22.99
CA THR A 26 -5.42 -7.51 -23.47
C THR A 26 -4.59 -8.23 -22.40
N THR A 27 -4.70 -9.57 -22.35
CA THR A 27 -3.88 -10.43 -21.47
C THR A 27 -2.38 -10.22 -21.66
N VAL A 28 -1.96 -9.98 -22.91
CA VAL A 28 -0.57 -9.67 -23.26
C VAL A 28 -0.16 -8.29 -22.73
N GLY A 29 -1.05 -7.30 -22.82
CA GLY A 29 -0.86 -5.98 -22.22
C GLY A 29 -0.72 -6.04 -20.70
N LEU A 30 -1.56 -6.84 -20.04
CA LEU A 30 -1.47 -7.06 -18.60
C LEU A 30 -0.17 -7.78 -18.20
N ASN A 31 0.26 -8.79 -18.97
CA ASN A 31 1.53 -9.47 -18.72
C ASN A 31 2.71 -8.52 -18.91
N LYS A 32 2.67 -7.64 -19.91
CA LYS A 32 3.67 -6.60 -20.10
C LYS A 32 3.71 -5.63 -18.92
N ILE A 33 2.54 -5.20 -18.42
CA ILE A 33 2.42 -4.37 -17.22
C ILE A 33 3.02 -5.06 -16.01
N ALA A 34 2.70 -6.33 -15.81
CA ALA A 34 3.17 -7.12 -14.67
C ALA A 34 4.68 -7.42 -14.72
N ASN A 35 5.35 -7.26 -15.86
CA ASN A 35 6.81 -7.39 -16.00
C ASN A 35 7.54 -6.04 -16.12
N THR A 36 6.81 -4.93 -16.30
CA THR A 36 7.43 -3.62 -16.50
C THR A 36 7.66 -2.97 -15.15
N PRO A 37 8.90 -2.75 -14.69
CA PRO A 37 9.19 -2.27 -13.33
C PRO A 37 8.73 -0.82 -13.06
N MET A 38 8.39 -0.05 -14.09
CA MET A 38 8.01 1.34 -13.93
C MET A 38 6.82 1.66 -14.84
N LEU A 39 5.63 1.69 -14.24
CA LEU A 39 4.37 2.02 -14.91
C LEU A 39 3.92 3.43 -14.55
N LYS A 40 3.00 3.97 -15.34
CA LYS A 40 2.28 5.19 -14.95
C LYS A 40 1.46 4.90 -13.68
N ILE A 41 1.42 5.86 -12.76
CA ILE A 41 0.62 5.79 -11.52
C ILE A 41 -0.84 5.45 -11.83
N GLU A 42 -1.39 6.00 -12.90
CA GLU A 42 -2.75 5.73 -13.36
C GLU A 42 -3.00 4.23 -13.64
N THR A 43 -2.01 3.52 -14.16
CA THR A 43 -2.10 2.07 -14.42
C THR A 43 -2.05 1.28 -13.11
N PHE A 44 -1.19 1.68 -12.16
CA PHE A 44 -1.17 1.08 -10.83
C PHE A 44 -2.50 1.25 -10.11
N GLN A 45 -3.11 2.44 -10.20
CA GLN A 45 -4.41 2.73 -9.61
C GLN A 45 -5.49 1.79 -10.17
N LYS A 46 -5.60 1.68 -11.51
CA LYS A 46 -6.58 0.79 -12.15
C LYS A 46 -6.41 -0.67 -11.72
N VAL A 47 -5.18 -1.16 -11.67
CA VAL A 47 -4.89 -2.54 -11.22
C VAL A 47 -5.25 -2.74 -9.75
N ALA A 48 -4.93 -1.77 -8.89
CA ALA A 48 -5.23 -1.80 -7.46
C ALA A 48 -6.75 -1.81 -7.23
N ASP A 49 -7.49 -0.94 -7.94
CA ASP A 49 -8.95 -0.85 -7.88
C ASP A 49 -9.60 -2.16 -8.36
N ALA A 50 -9.10 -2.74 -9.45
CA ALA A 50 -9.60 -4.03 -9.97
C ALA A 50 -9.36 -5.21 -9.01
N LEU A 51 -8.29 -5.14 -8.22
CA LEU A 51 -7.95 -6.12 -7.18
C LEU A 51 -8.58 -5.78 -5.82
N GLY A 52 -9.17 -4.60 -5.64
CA GLY A 52 -9.74 -4.15 -4.37
C GLY A 52 -8.71 -3.93 -3.27
N ILE A 53 -7.45 -3.62 -3.63
CA ILE A 53 -6.35 -3.40 -2.69
C ILE A 53 -5.80 -1.97 -2.84
N PRO A 54 -5.13 -1.42 -1.82
CA PRO A 54 -4.48 -0.13 -1.98
C PRO A 54 -3.23 -0.22 -2.86
N VAL A 55 -2.92 0.87 -3.58
CA VAL A 55 -1.83 0.94 -4.57
C VAL A 55 -0.47 0.54 -4.01
N TRP A 56 -0.15 0.95 -2.78
CA TRP A 56 1.13 0.64 -2.14
C TRP A 56 1.37 -0.87 -2.00
N LYS A 57 0.30 -1.67 -1.93
CA LYS A 57 0.41 -3.13 -1.80
C LYS A 57 0.95 -3.77 -3.09
N LEU A 58 0.80 -3.12 -4.24
CA LEU A 58 1.43 -3.54 -5.49
C LEU A 58 2.95 -3.30 -5.53
N LEU A 59 3.47 -2.48 -4.61
CA LEU A 59 4.86 -2.02 -4.58
C LEU A 59 5.64 -2.59 -3.39
N LEU A 60 4.96 -2.81 -2.26
CA LEU A 60 5.57 -3.18 -0.98
C LEU A 60 4.85 -4.38 -0.35
N SER A 61 5.60 -5.19 0.38
CA SER A 61 5.03 -6.14 1.34
C SER A 61 4.58 -5.48 2.62
N ASP A 62 3.68 -6.16 3.34
CA ASP A 62 3.28 -5.72 4.68
C ASP A 62 4.51 -5.70 5.62
N GLU A 63 5.47 -6.63 5.45
CA GLU A 63 6.75 -6.66 6.18
C GLU A 63 7.65 -5.45 5.87
N GLU A 64 7.85 -5.12 4.58
CA GLU A 64 8.64 -3.95 4.17
C GLU A 64 7.97 -2.65 4.62
N LEU A 65 6.63 -2.59 4.57
CA LEU A 65 5.89 -1.43 5.08
C LEU A 65 6.11 -1.27 6.59
N GLU A 66 6.11 -2.35 7.35
CA GLU A 66 6.35 -2.31 8.79
C GLU A 66 7.80 -1.92 9.11
N GLN A 67 8.78 -2.39 8.34
CA GLN A 67 10.17 -1.94 8.45
C GLN A 67 10.29 -0.43 8.22
N ILE A 68 9.70 0.09 7.12
CA ILE A 68 9.67 1.54 6.82
C ILE A 68 8.99 2.31 7.95
N ARG A 69 7.87 1.81 8.47
CA ARG A 69 7.18 2.44 9.61
C ARG A 69 8.06 2.46 10.85
N SER A 70 8.73 1.35 11.16
CA SER A 70 9.61 1.22 12.31
C SER A 70 10.78 2.19 12.24
N GLU A 71 11.42 2.34 11.07
CA GLU A 71 12.48 3.32 10.81
C GLU A 71 11.98 4.76 10.86
N ALA A 72 10.79 5.01 10.31
CA ALA A 72 10.14 6.32 10.38
C ALA A 72 9.75 6.70 11.82
N THR A 73 9.36 5.72 12.65
CA THR A 73 9.09 5.93 14.09
C THR A 73 10.36 6.03 14.93
N ALA A 74 11.45 5.37 14.54
CA ALA A 74 12.74 5.50 15.21
C ALA A 74 13.32 6.93 15.10
N ASN A 75 13.00 7.63 14.01
CA ASN A 75 13.34 9.04 13.80
C ASN A 75 12.19 10.01 14.11
N ARG A 76 11.01 9.51 14.49
CA ARG A 76 9.95 10.35 15.02
C ARG A 76 10.35 10.65 16.46
N PRO A 77 10.37 11.92 16.90
CA PRO A 77 10.52 12.21 18.31
C PRO A 77 9.31 11.63 19.04
N THR A 78 9.44 10.39 19.49
CA THR A 78 8.58 9.81 20.51
C THR A 78 8.75 10.71 21.72
N ASP A 79 7.62 11.25 22.19
CA ASP A 79 7.45 11.76 23.55
C ASP A 79 7.70 13.25 23.84
N GLU A 80 7.79 14.12 22.82
CA GLU A 80 7.72 15.59 23.07
C GLU A 80 6.75 16.33 22.14
N PHE A 81 5.49 15.92 22.11
CA PHE A 81 4.45 16.78 21.56
C PHE A 81 4.18 17.93 22.52
N ARG A 82 4.86 19.06 22.32
CA ARG A 82 4.64 20.28 23.11
C ARG A 82 3.52 21.10 22.49
N CYS A 83 2.58 21.53 23.33
CA CYS A 83 1.54 22.47 22.93
C CYS A 83 2.20 23.79 22.48
N PRO A 84 2.00 24.26 21.23
CA PRO A 84 2.61 25.50 20.75
C PRO A 84 2.10 26.75 21.47
N LYS A 85 0.99 26.64 22.21
CA LYS A 85 0.40 27.74 22.98
C LYS A 85 0.95 27.84 24.41
N CYS A 86 1.20 26.73 25.08
CA CYS A 86 1.55 26.73 26.52
C CYS A 86 2.75 25.84 26.88
N GLY A 87 3.34 25.12 25.94
CA GLY A 87 4.51 24.25 26.16
C GLY A 87 4.22 22.95 26.90
N ALA A 88 2.97 22.68 27.27
CA ALA A 88 2.57 21.44 27.95
C ALA A 88 2.80 20.20 27.06
N LEU A 89 3.25 19.10 27.66
CA LEU A 89 3.40 17.82 26.99
C LEU A 89 2.02 17.19 26.72
N LEU A 90 1.79 16.80 25.48
CA LEU A 90 0.57 16.14 25.03
C LEU A 90 0.80 14.64 24.97
N LYS A 91 -0.04 13.88 25.70
CA LYS A 91 -0.09 12.43 25.63
C LYS A 91 -1.11 12.03 24.56
N VAL A 92 -0.68 11.23 23.59
CA VAL A 92 -1.61 10.60 22.64
C VAL A 92 -2.21 9.37 23.31
N ILE A 93 -3.54 9.30 23.38
CA ILE A 93 -4.28 8.14 23.86
C ILE A 93 -5.02 7.60 22.62
N PRO A 94 -4.66 6.42 22.09
CA PRO A 94 -5.40 5.80 21.00
C PRO A 94 -6.79 5.39 21.50
N THR A 95 -7.83 5.78 20.77
CA THR A 95 -9.24 5.64 21.18
C THR A 95 -9.82 4.25 20.92
N ASP A 96 -9.03 3.29 20.45
CA ASP A 96 -9.49 1.95 20.09
C ASP A 96 -9.76 1.03 21.30
N GLU A 97 -9.48 1.48 22.53
CA GLU A 97 -9.64 0.69 23.77
C GLU A 97 -10.86 1.05 24.62
N GLU A 98 -11.80 1.87 24.14
CA GLU A 98 -13.10 2.05 24.80
C GLU A 98 -14.18 1.17 24.16
N LYS A 99 -14.19 -0.11 24.55
CA LYS A 99 -15.39 -0.90 24.95
C LYS A 99 -15.06 -2.40 25.02
N LEU A 100 -14.76 -2.90 26.22
CA LEU A 100 -15.31 -4.16 26.71
C LEU A 100 -15.52 -4.08 28.22
#